data_AF-H1LBP7-F1
#
_entry.id   AF-H1LBP7-F1
#
_cell.length_a   1.000
_cell.length_b   1.000
_cell.length_c   1.000
_cell.angle_alpha   90.00
_cell.angle_beta   90.00
_cell.angle_gamma   90.00
#
_symmetry.space_group_name_H-M   'P 1'
#
loop_
_entity.id
_entity.type
_entity.pdbx_description
1 polymer ?
#
loop_
_entity_poly.entity_id
_entity_poly.type
_entity_poly.pdbx_seq_one_letter_code
_entity_poly.pdbx_strand_id
1 'polypeptide(L)'
;MLNICIISSTLFAIFAFLLEKNVFNPITIFCGLWAIIVFLSSLNLYTLNIASDETYSWILTGVISFTIGYCVYKVGKTTFKIKDSSNLNLIQMKQKNKKIRYHLLYSLSILCIIYIFYSMIKFGISVTSIVTGLQAVGDTVSRQNGVDSSGLINAISFLIINPLFLSLTVFEAIDYWFGNRDKKLLFFIIVMTVGRIFISGGRQALIQFIVVMVICASFINESKTKHIFSITKKSLINKLGRILVLAIGIGVFLLLTMSKTTAVLKTIYLDFAMQPVMLQTWAGQLYSQHAYGFASLFGFVHPFIYIGKNLLQLFSNMPIFFSDIYSNIQNTFLDWVSIGTNLQANAYTSIFWYLYYDGRIYGIILGMFLLGYLSAKLYIKAMLTRNVKAIANYLIIALTLIYSFTDMEFYKASFILGWLYLNLLLLRTERSMEWGPQRKQ
;
A
#
# COMPACT_ATOMS: atom_id res chain seq x y z
N MET A 1 -23.32 17.08 8.65
CA MET A 1 -21.83 17.06 8.54
C MET A 1 -21.31 16.59 7.18
N LEU A 2 -21.96 15.62 6.55
CA LEU A 2 -21.64 15.10 5.21
C LEU A 2 -21.14 16.14 4.18
N ASN A 3 -21.95 17.16 3.87
CA ASN A 3 -21.63 18.15 2.83
C ASN A 3 -20.35 18.94 3.14
N ILE A 4 -20.12 19.27 4.41
CA ILE A 4 -18.89 19.95 4.86
C ILE A 4 -17.69 19.04 4.59
N CYS A 5 -17.80 17.74 4.90
CA CYS A 5 -16.75 16.78 4.63
C CYS A 5 -16.38 16.70 3.14
N ILE A 6 -17.37 16.67 2.24
CA ILE A 6 -17.16 16.67 0.78
C ILE A 6 -16.45 17.96 0.34
N ILE A 7 -16.99 19.11 0.73
CA ILE A 7 -16.48 20.42 0.32
C ILE A 7 -15.05 20.62 0.82
N SER A 8 -14.79 20.37 2.11
CA SER A 8 -13.45 20.53 2.70
C SER A 8 -12.43 19.60 2.06
N SER A 9 -12.77 18.31 1.87
CA SER A 9 -11.87 17.34 1.23
C SER A 9 -11.52 17.76 -0.22
N THR A 10 -12.52 18.24 -0.96
CA THR A 10 -12.35 18.75 -2.33
C THR A 10 -11.47 19.99 -2.35
N LEU A 11 -11.73 20.96 -1.48
CA LEU A 11 -10.95 22.20 -1.39
C LEU A 11 -9.49 21.90 -1.03
N PHE A 12 -9.22 21.00 -0.08
CA PHE A 12 -7.84 20.61 0.24
C PHE A 12 -7.15 19.90 -0.91
N ALA A 13 -7.85 19.02 -1.65
CA ALA A 13 -7.29 18.33 -2.80
C ALA A 13 -6.92 19.30 -3.93
N ILE A 14 -7.80 20.26 -4.24
CA ILE A 14 -7.58 21.31 -5.24
C ILE A 14 -6.44 22.24 -4.79
N PHE A 15 -6.50 22.73 -3.56
CA PHE A 15 -5.45 23.62 -3.02
C PHE A 15 -4.07 22.96 -3.09
N ALA A 16 -3.95 21.70 -2.70
CA ALA A 16 -2.69 20.97 -2.78
C ALA A 16 -2.24 20.71 -4.22
N PHE A 17 -3.17 20.44 -5.13
CA PHE A 17 -2.86 20.30 -6.55
C PHE A 17 -2.30 21.61 -7.12
N LEU A 18 -2.91 22.75 -6.78
CA LEU A 18 -2.42 24.07 -7.18
C LEU A 18 -1.06 24.40 -6.56
N LEU A 19 -0.84 24.01 -5.30
CA LEU A 19 0.40 24.24 -4.55
C LEU A 19 1.58 23.40 -5.09
N GLU A 20 1.35 22.12 -5.34
CA GLU A 20 2.40 21.15 -5.72
C GLU A 20 2.52 20.97 -7.24
N LYS A 21 1.50 21.38 -8.01
CA LYS A 21 1.40 21.19 -9.47
C LYS A 21 1.53 19.74 -9.93
N ASN A 22 1.25 18.80 -9.03
CA ASN A 22 1.35 17.37 -9.26
C ASN A 22 0.16 16.68 -8.59
N VAL A 23 -0.67 15.98 -9.37
CA VAL A 23 -1.84 15.24 -8.86
C VAL A 23 -1.46 14.11 -7.91
N PHE A 24 -0.22 13.63 -7.99
CA PHE A 24 0.31 12.58 -7.13
C PHE A 24 1.00 13.15 -5.88
N ASN A 25 0.69 14.37 -5.43
CA ASN A 25 1.14 14.78 -4.10
C ASN A 25 0.26 14.12 -3.01
N PRO A 26 0.77 13.91 -1.78
CA PRO A 26 0.03 13.24 -0.70
C PRO A 26 -1.35 13.80 -0.39
N ILE A 27 -1.52 15.12 -0.31
CA ILE A 27 -2.82 15.72 0.02
C ILE A 27 -3.80 15.51 -1.12
N THR A 28 -3.42 15.74 -2.38
CA THR A 28 -4.33 15.50 -3.51
C THR A 28 -4.75 14.05 -3.61
N ILE A 29 -3.84 13.09 -3.39
CA ILE A 29 -4.19 11.66 -3.36
C ILE A 29 -5.19 11.37 -2.24
N PHE A 30 -4.86 11.74 -1.00
CA PHE A 30 -5.66 11.37 0.16
C PHE A 30 -7.00 12.12 0.20
N CYS A 31 -6.98 13.45 0.15
CA CYS A 31 -8.19 14.26 0.22
C CYS A 31 -9.06 14.12 -1.02
N GLY A 32 -8.46 13.91 -2.21
CA GLY A 32 -9.21 13.66 -3.43
C GLY A 32 -9.94 12.32 -3.40
N LEU A 33 -9.28 11.26 -2.93
CA LEU A 33 -9.90 9.95 -2.72
C LEU A 33 -11.07 10.04 -1.73
N TRP A 34 -10.86 10.68 -0.58
CA TRP A 34 -11.91 10.83 0.44
C TRP A 34 -13.05 11.78 0.03
N ALA A 35 -12.78 12.78 -0.82
CA ALA A 35 -13.84 13.57 -1.46
C ALA A 35 -14.73 12.68 -2.34
N ILE A 36 -14.13 11.80 -3.16
CA ILE A 36 -14.88 10.87 -4.02
C ILE A 36 -15.70 9.89 -3.18
N ILE A 37 -15.11 9.29 -2.16
CA ILE A 37 -15.78 8.30 -1.29
C ILE A 37 -17.00 8.91 -0.59
N VAL A 38 -16.83 10.07 0.06
CA VAL A 38 -17.93 10.71 0.79
C VAL A 38 -18.99 11.20 -0.19
N PHE A 39 -18.60 11.69 -1.38
CA PHE A 39 -19.55 12.02 -2.44
C PHE A 39 -20.34 10.80 -2.91
N LEU A 40 -19.70 9.68 -3.21
CA LEU A 40 -20.38 8.45 -3.63
C LEU A 40 -21.30 7.90 -2.53
N SER A 41 -20.85 7.94 -1.27
CA SER A 41 -21.67 7.58 -0.10
C SER A 41 -22.93 8.44 0.00
N SER A 42 -22.84 9.74 -0.33
CA SER A 42 -24.00 10.65 -0.30
C SER A 42 -25.09 10.31 -1.32
N LEU A 43 -24.76 9.61 -2.40
CA LEU A 43 -25.73 9.24 -3.43
C LEU A 43 -26.74 8.18 -2.96
N ASN A 44 -26.42 7.41 -1.90
CA ASN A 44 -27.29 6.36 -1.33
C ASN A 44 -27.87 5.44 -2.43
N LEU A 45 -27.05 5.07 -3.42
CA LEU A 45 -27.51 4.18 -4.49
C LEU A 45 -27.59 2.74 -3.98
N TYR A 46 -28.44 1.95 -4.63
CA TYR A 46 -28.63 0.53 -4.35
C TYR A 46 -29.08 0.20 -2.92
N THR A 47 -29.74 1.12 -2.21
CA THR A 47 -30.21 0.98 -0.81
C THR A 47 -29.11 1.03 0.26
N LEU A 48 -27.96 1.63 -0.06
CA LEU A 48 -26.85 1.82 0.88
C LEU A 48 -27.19 2.89 1.94
N ASN A 49 -27.18 2.52 3.22
CA ASN A 49 -27.46 3.48 4.29
C ASN A 49 -26.47 4.65 4.29
N ILE A 50 -26.92 5.80 4.78
CA ILE A 50 -26.04 6.94 5.04
C ILE A 50 -25.51 6.80 6.47
N ALA A 51 -24.21 7.06 6.66
CA ALA A 51 -23.60 7.04 7.98
C ALA A 51 -24.07 8.26 8.82
N SER A 52 -23.88 8.19 10.13
CA SER A 52 -24.22 9.26 11.05
C SER A 52 -23.33 10.49 10.83
N ASP A 53 -23.83 11.64 11.24
CA ASP A 53 -23.07 12.89 11.22
C ASP A 53 -21.80 12.82 12.09
N GLU A 54 -21.82 12.00 13.15
CA GLU A 54 -20.65 11.72 13.98
C GLU A 54 -19.55 11.01 13.18
N THR A 55 -19.90 9.99 12.40
CA THR A 55 -18.93 9.28 11.56
C THR A 55 -18.32 10.20 10.49
N TYR A 56 -19.12 11.07 9.86
CA TYR A 56 -18.57 12.08 8.95
C TYR A 56 -17.71 13.13 9.66
N SER A 57 -17.98 13.43 10.94
CA SER A 57 -17.12 14.27 11.77
C SER A 57 -15.76 13.61 11.98
N TRP A 58 -15.71 12.32 12.28
CA TRP A 58 -14.45 11.57 12.42
C TRP A 58 -13.59 11.61 11.15
N ILE A 59 -14.21 11.37 9.98
CA ILE A 59 -13.54 11.44 8.67
C ILE A 59 -13.00 12.85 8.43
N LEU A 60 -13.82 13.88 8.63
CA LEU A 60 -13.42 15.27 8.44
C LEU A 60 -12.26 15.66 9.36
N THR A 61 -12.32 15.29 10.64
CA THR A 61 -11.22 15.51 11.59
C THR A 61 -9.94 14.85 11.10
N GLY A 62 -10.01 13.60 10.62
CA GLY A 62 -8.86 12.91 10.05
C GLY A 62 -8.28 13.58 8.81
N VAL A 63 -9.12 14.06 7.89
CA VAL A 63 -8.72 14.83 6.69
C VAL A 63 -8.02 16.15 7.07
N ILE A 64 -8.56 16.87 8.06
CA ILE A 64 -7.96 18.10 8.58
C ILE A 64 -6.61 17.80 9.23
N SER A 65 -6.55 16.82 10.14
CA SER A 65 -5.32 16.42 10.84
C SER A 65 -4.23 15.97 9.88
N PHE A 66 -4.56 15.19 8.84
CA PHE A 66 -3.62 14.82 7.79
C PHE A 66 -3.05 16.04 7.05
N THR A 67 -3.92 16.96 6.66
CA THR A 67 -3.54 18.19 5.96
C THR A 67 -2.63 19.06 6.84
N ILE A 68 -2.97 19.22 8.11
CA ILE A 68 -2.15 19.94 9.10
C ILE A 68 -0.77 19.28 9.23
N GLY A 69 -0.71 17.96 9.43
CA GLY A 69 0.55 17.22 9.54
C GLY A 69 1.46 17.41 8.34
N TYR A 70 0.88 17.39 7.13
CA TYR A 70 1.61 17.69 5.91
C TYR A 70 2.17 19.12 5.89
N CYS A 71 1.32 20.11 6.18
CA CYS A 71 1.69 21.52 6.20
C CYS A 71 2.78 21.82 7.24
N VAL A 72 2.70 21.23 8.44
CA VAL A 72 3.71 21.38 9.50
C VAL A 72 5.09 20.96 9.01
N TYR A 73 5.21 19.79 8.37
CA TYR A 73 6.49 19.35 7.82
C TYR A 73 7.00 20.29 6.72
N LYS A 74 6.09 20.69 5.80
CA LYS A 74 6.45 21.54 4.66
C LYS A 74 6.94 22.91 5.12
N VAL A 75 6.20 23.58 6.01
CA VAL A 75 6.56 24.89 6.57
C VAL A 75 7.88 24.80 7.32
N GLY A 76 8.03 23.81 8.22
CA GLY A 76 9.27 23.60 8.96
C GLY A 76 10.49 23.47 8.04
N LYS A 77 10.38 22.74 6.93
CA LYS A 77 11.49 22.59 5.97
C LYS A 77 11.82 23.88 5.21
N THR A 78 10.83 24.71 4.90
CA THR A 78 11.06 26.03 4.27
C THR A 78 11.72 27.02 5.22
N THR A 79 11.35 27.00 6.52
CA THR A 79 11.90 27.91 7.53
C THR A 79 13.32 27.54 7.92
N PHE A 80 13.60 26.24 8.08
CA PHE A 80 14.94 25.71 8.25
C PHE A 80 15.55 25.43 6.87
N LYS A 81 16.10 26.46 6.21
CA LYS A 81 16.92 26.31 4.99
C LYS A 81 18.14 25.42 5.30
N ILE A 82 17.96 24.11 5.27
CA ILE A 82 19.06 23.16 5.36
C ILE A 82 19.91 23.38 4.10
N LYS A 83 21.10 23.94 4.29
CA LYS A 83 22.20 24.05 3.33
C LYS A 83 22.64 22.65 2.88
N ASP A 84 21.81 21.95 2.12
CA ASP A 84 22.10 20.57 1.65
C ASP A 84 22.55 20.53 0.17
N SER A 85 22.79 21.71 -0.43
CA SER A 85 23.19 21.87 -1.83
C SER A 85 24.52 21.16 -2.16
N SER A 86 25.51 21.23 -1.25
CA SER A 86 26.83 20.61 -1.46
C SER A 86 26.81 19.09 -1.29
N ASN A 87 25.96 18.55 -0.42
CA ASN A 87 25.79 17.10 -0.22
C ASN A 87 24.93 16.44 -1.31
N LEU A 88 23.98 17.16 -1.91
CA LEU A 88 23.13 16.67 -2.99
C LEU A 88 23.95 16.22 -4.21
N ASN A 89 24.96 16.98 -4.62
CA ASN A 89 25.83 16.63 -5.74
C ASN A 89 26.69 15.38 -5.43
N LEU A 90 27.25 15.28 -4.22
CA LEU A 90 28.01 14.10 -3.78
C LEU A 90 27.14 12.83 -3.67
N ILE A 91 25.89 12.95 -3.21
CA ILE A 91 24.92 11.85 -3.13
C ILE A 91 24.48 11.41 -4.54
N GLN A 92 24.26 12.34 -5.46
CA GLN A 92 23.94 12.04 -6.85
C GLN A 92 25.11 11.34 -7.55
N MET A 93 26.35 11.78 -7.33
CA MET A 93 27.56 11.14 -7.86
C MET A 93 27.77 9.72 -7.29
N LYS A 94 27.58 9.51 -5.98
CA LYS A 94 27.64 8.16 -5.36
C LYS A 94 26.52 7.22 -5.83
N GLN A 95 25.38 7.74 -6.27
CA GLN A 95 24.30 6.92 -6.83
C GLN A 95 24.53 6.50 -8.28
N LYS A 96 25.25 7.31 -9.07
CA LYS A 96 25.59 7.01 -10.46
C LYS A 96 26.42 5.72 -10.60
N ASN A 97 27.14 5.31 -9.56
CA ASN A 97 27.99 4.12 -9.54
C ASN A 97 27.34 2.89 -8.85
N LYS A 98 26.04 2.91 -8.54
CA LYS A 98 25.38 1.76 -7.89
C LYS A 98 25.02 0.69 -8.92
N LYS A 99 25.67 -0.48 -8.84
CA LYS A 99 25.24 -1.68 -9.57
C LYS A 99 24.00 -2.28 -8.93
N ILE A 100 22.94 -2.45 -9.72
CA ILE A 100 21.74 -3.19 -9.32
C ILE A 100 22.08 -4.69 -9.29
N ARG A 101 21.72 -5.37 -8.21
CA ARG A 101 21.97 -6.81 -8.02
C ARG A 101 20.83 -7.66 -8.61
N TYR A 102 20.78 -7.71 -9.94
CA TYR A 102 19.74 -8.47 -10.65
C TYR A 102 19.67 -9.94 -10.28
N HIS A 103 20.82 -10.59 -10.03
CA HIS A 103 20.84 -11.99 -9.58
C HIS A 103 20.04 -12.20 -8.29
N LEU A 104 20.16 -11.30 -7.30
CA LEU A 104 19.36 -11.38 -6.08
C LEU A 104 17.86 -11.20 -6.38
N LEU A 105 17.51 -10.24 -7.24
CA LEU A 105 16.12 -9.97 -7.62
C LEU A 105 15.47 -11.17 -8.32
N TYR A 106 16.21 -11.82 -9.23
CA TYR A 106 15.75 -13.04 -9.89
C TYR A 106 15.55 -14.17 -8.90
N SER A 107 16.52 -14.43 -8.02
CA SER A 107 16.40 -15.50 -7.02
C SER A 107 15.21 -15.29 -6.09
N LEU A 108 14.98 -14.07 -5.62
CA LEU A 108 13.82 -13.74 -4.77
C LEU A 108 12.50 -13.84 -5.53
N SER A 109 12.47 -13.44 -6.81
CA SER A 109 11.27 -13.56 -7.64
C SER A 109 10.93 -15.02 -7.94
N ILE A 110 11.93 -15.84 -8.26
CA ILE A 110 11.78 -17.28 -8.47
C ILE A 110 11.26 -17.96 -7.20
N LEU A 111 11.79 -17.60 -6.03
CA LEU A 111 11.30 -18.09 -4.75
C LEU A 111 9.80 -17.79 -4.55
N CYS A 112 9.37 -16.57 -4.88
CA CYS A 112 7.97 -16.18 -4.80
C CYS A 112 7.11 -16.97 -5.80
N ILE A 113 7.59 -17.18 -7.03
CA ILE A 113 6.89 -17.95 -8.07
C ILE A 113 6.74 -19.43 -7.65
N ILE A 114 7.79 -20.04 -7.09
CA ILE A 114 7.73 -21.42 -6.57
C ILE A 114 6.65 -21.52 -5.49
N TYR A 115 6.59 -20.57 -4.57
CA TYR A 115 5.55 -20.55 -3.55
C TYR A 115 4.14 -20.35 -4.12
N ILE A 116 4.01 -19.53 -5.16
CA ILE A 116 2.74 -19.37 -5.88
C ILE A 116 2.29 -20.73 -6.42
N PHE A 117 3.14 -21.44 -7.15
CA PHE A 117 2.81 -22.77 -7.67
C PHE A 117 2.51 -23.78 -6.55
N TYR A 118 3.30 -23.80 -5.48
CA TYR A 118 3.04 -24.63 -4.30
C TYR A 118 1.66 -24.35 -3.71
N SER A 119 1.30 -23.07 -3.53
CA SER A 119 0.00 -22.67 -3.01
C SER A 119 -1.13 -23.06 -3.96
N MET A 120 -0.95 -22.90 -5.27
CA MET A 120 -1.93 -23.33 -6.26
C MET A 120 -2.13 -24.84 -6.25
N ILE A 121 -1.10 -25.65 -6.05
CA ILE A 121 -1.25 -27.11 -5.95
C ILE A 121 -1.97 -27.46 -4.64
N LYS A 122 -1.48 -26.93 -3.50
CA LYS A 122 -2.02 -27.25 -2.17
C LYS A 122 -3.48 -26.83 -2.02
N PHE A 123 -3.83 -25.62 -2.47
CA PHE A 123 -5.15 -25.02 -2.26
C PHE A 123 -6.06 -25.12 -3.50
N GLY A 124 -5.50 -25.26 -4.70
CA GLY A 124 -6.27 -25.48 -5.92
C GLY A 124 -6.91 -26.87 -5.96
N ILE A 125 -6.26 -27.90 -5.40
CA ILE A 125 -6.86 -29.24 -5.27
C ILE A 125 -8.07 -29.20 -4.33
N SER A 126 -8.03 -28.44 -3.22
CA SER A 126 -9.17 -28.32 -2.29
C SER A 126 -10.37 -27.53 -2.85
N VAL A 127 -10.22 -26.82 -3.97
CA VAL A 127 -11.30 -26.01 -4.57
C VAL A 127 -12.00 -26.73 -5.74
N THR A 128 -11.44 -27.84 -6.24
CA THR A 128 -12.14 -28.66 -7.24
C THR A 128 -13.40 -29.36 -6.70
N SER A 129 -13.58 -29.43 -5.37
CA SER A 129 -14.74 -30.07 -4.72
C SER A 129 -15.85 -29.11 -4.25
N ILE A 130 -15.70 -27.79 -4.41
CA ILE A 130 -16.73 -26.83 -3.98
C ILE A 130 -16.87 -25.74 -5.05
N VAL A 131 -18.10 -25.56 -5.52
CA VAL A 131 -18.54 -24.59 -6.56
C VAL A 131 -18.38 -23.11 -6.11
N THR A 132 -17.41 -22.79 -5.25
CA THR A 132 -17.24 -21.48 -4.62
C THR A 132 -15.86 -20.85 -4.90
N GLY A 133 -15.44 -20.82 -6.17
CA GLY A 133 -14.58 -19.79 -6.76
C GLY A 133 -13.22 -19.45 -6.12
N LEU A 134 -12.51 -18.54 -6.80
CA LEU A 134 -11.20 -17.99 -6.42
C LEU A 134 -11.17 -17.34 -5.01
N GLN A 135 -12.32 -16.99 -4.44
CA GLN A 135 -12.45 -16.35 -3.12
C GLN A 135 -12.22 -17.33 -1.97
N ALA A 136 -12.71 -18.57 -2.08
CA ALA A 136 -12.47 -19.60 -1.08
C ALA A 136 -10.98 -19.96 -0.93
N VAL A 137 -10.21 -19.86 -2.03
CA VAL A 137 -8.74 -20.01 -2.00
C VAL A 137 -8.12 -18.89 -1.16
N GLY A 138 -8.52 -17.64 -1.40
CA GLY A 138 -8.01 -16.47 -0.67
C GLY A 138 -8.30 -16.54 0.83
N ASP A 139 -9.51 -16.96 1.22
CA ASP A 139 -9.92 -17.09 2.62
C ASP A 139 -9.17 -18.22 3.33
N THR A 140 -8.96 -19.35 2.65
CA THR A 140 -8.20 -20.49 3.19
C THR A 140 -6.71 -20.14 3.38
N VAL A 141 -6.13 -19.43 2.41
CA VAL A 141 -4.74 -18.94 2.49
C VAL A 141 -4.59 -17.89 3.60
N SER A 142 -5.58 -17.01 3.77
CA SER A 142 -5.55 -15.98 4.82
C SER A 142 -5.66 -16.60 6.22
N ARG A 143 -6.53 -17.61 6.38
CA ARG A 143 -6.64 -18.41 7.61
C ARG A 143 -5.38 -19.21 7.93
N GLN A 144 -4.74 -19.84 6.94
CA GLN A 144 -3.51 -20.59 7.14
C GLN A 144 -2.25 -19.74 7.29
N ASN A 145 -2.28 -18.44 6.98
CA ASN A 145 -1.22 -17.50 7.35
C ASN A 145 -1.55 -16.75 8.65
N GLY A 146 -2.60 -17.18 9.37
CA GLY A 146 -2.99 -16.63 10.67
C GLY A 146 -1.96 -16.93 11.75
N VAL A 147 -2.08 -16.23 12.87
CA VAL A 147 -1.09 -16.23 13.96
C VAL A 147 -0.91 -17.63 14.60
N ASP A 148 -1.91 -18.49 14.48
CA ASP A 148 -1.92 -19.85 15.02
C ASP A 148 -1.42 -20.92 14.04
N SER A 149 -1.06 -20.54 12.82
CA SER A 149 -0.48 -21.45 11.85
C SER A 149 0.97 -21.80 12.20
N SER A 150 1.22 -23.07 12.55
CA SER A 150 2.57 -23.58 12.80
C SER A 150 3.16 -24.22 11.54
N GLY A 151 4.50 -24.25 11.46
CA GLY A 151 5.23 -24.92 10.38
C GLY A 151 6.14 -24.01 9.56
N LEU A 152 7.26 -24.58 9.11
CA LEU A 152 8.33 -23.87 8.41
C LEU A 152 7.81 -23.14 7.16
N ILE A 153 6.94 -23.78 6.37
CA ILE A 153 6.41 -23.20 5.13
C ILE A 153 5.53 -21.97 5.41
N ASN A 154 4.72 -22.01 6.47
CA ASN A 154 3.88 -20.88 6.88
C ASN A 154 4.76 -19.72 7.38
N ALA A 155 5.81 -20.01 8.14
CA ALA A 155 6.79 -19.00 8.56
C ALA A 155 7.51 -18.35 7.37
N ILE A 156 7.96 -19.12 6.38
CA ILE A 156 8.61 -18.59 5.16
C ILE A 156 7.59 -17.75 4.36
N SER A 157 6.35 -18.23 4.20
CA SER A 157 5.27 -17.48 3.55
C SER A 157 5.04 -16.12 4.20
N PHE A 158 4.79 -16.14 5.51
CA PHE A 158 4.42 -14.97 6.30
C PHE A 158 5.58 -13.97 6.44
N LEU A 159 6.78 -14.45 6.80
CA LEU A 159 7.92 -13.58 7.09
C LEU A 159 8.69 -13.17 5.84
N ILE A 160 8.73 -13.98 4.79
CA ILE A 160 9.64 -13.76 3.63
C ILE A 160 8.85 -13.48 2.36
N ILE A 161 8.02 -14.43 1.90
CA ILE A 161 7.45 -14.41 0.55
C ILE A 161 6.38 -13.32 0.40
N ASN A 162 5.40 -13.27 1.31
CA ASN A 162 4.33 -12.28 1.25
C ASN A 162 4.85 -10.83 1.27
N PRO A 163 5.83 -10.48 2.13
CA PRO A 163 6.48 -9.18 2.08
C PRO A 163 7.20 -8.86 0.77
N LEU A 164 7.87 -9.86 0.17
CA LEU A 164 8.66 -9.66 -1.05
C LEU A 164 7.81 -9.24 -2.25
N PHE A 165 6.53 -9.63 -2.31
CA PHE A 165 5.64 -9.20 -3.40
C PHE A 165 5.57 -7.68 -3.53
N LEU A 166 5.41 -6.95 -2.42
CA LEU A 166 5.39 -5.49 -2.42
C LEU A 166 6.75 -4.92 -2.80
N SER A 167 7.83 -5.40 -2.17
CA SER A 167 9.18 -4.87 -2.39
C SER A 167 9.62 -5.02 -3.85
N LEU A 168 9.40 -6.20 -4.43
CA LEU A 168 9.79 -6.51 -5.81
C LEU A 168 8.94 -5.73 -6.82
N THR A 169 7.63 -5.57 -6.56
CA THR A 169 6.75 -4.74 -7.39
C THR A 169 7.20 -3.28 -7.42
N VAL A 170 7.53 -2.71 -6.26
CA VAL A 170 8.02 -1.32 -6.16
C VAL A 170 9.40 -1.17 -6.81
N PHE A 171 10.28 -2.15 -6.62
CA PHE A 171 11.60 -2.13 -7.25
C PHE A 171 11.50 -2.15 -8.77
N GLU A 172 10.69 -3.05 -9.34
CA GLU A 172 10.52 -3.16 -10.79
C GLU A 172 10.00 -1.88 -11.42
N ALA A 173 9.03 -1.20 -10.80
CA ALA A 173 8.57 0.08 -11.32
C ALA A 173 9.71 1.11 -11.42
N ILE A 174 10.62 1.10 -10.45
CA ILE A 174 11.79 1.97 -10.49
C ILE A 174 12.78 1.52 -11.55
N ASP A 175 13.04 0.22 -11.68
CA ASP A 175 13.93 -0.29 -12.72
C ASP A 175 13.41 0.03 -14.13
N TYR A 176 12.11 -0.11 -14.34
CA TYR A 176 11.45 0.19 -15.60
C TYR A 176 11.53 1.68 -15.98
N TRP A 177 11.36 2.60 -15.02
CA TRP A 177 11.36 4.03 -15.33
C TRP A 177 12.74 4.68 -15.25
N PHE A 178 13.57 4.25 -14.31
CA PHE A 178 14.84 4.88 -13.94
C PHE A 178 16.06 3.96 -14.02
N GLY A 179 15.88 2.64 -14.13
CA GLY A 179 16.95 1.65 -14.20
C GLY A 179 17.19 1.09 -15.60
N ASN A 180 17.57 -0.19 -15.68
CA ASN A 180 17.95 -0.80 -16.97
C ASN A 180 16.76 -1.33 -17.77
N ARG A 181 15.54 -1.30 -17.18
CA ARG A 181 14.33 -1.87 -17.78
C ARG A 181 14.50 -3.34 -18.09
N ASP A 182 14.99 -4.09 -17.11
CA ASP A 182 15.29 -5.49 -17.31
C ASP A 182 14.03 -6.28 -17.63
N LYS A 183 13.97 -6.82 -18.85
CA LYS A 183 12.78 -7.53 -19.36
C LYS A 183 12.52 -8.83 -18.61
N LYS A 184 13.56 -9.47 -18.05
CA LYS A 184 13.41 -10.72 -17.29
C LYS A 184 12.78 -10.43 -15.93
N LEU A 185 13.21 -9.35 -15.27
CA LEU A 185 12.59 -8.90 -14.03
C LEU A 185 11.13 -8.53 -14.24
N LEU A 186 10.83 -7.71 -15.25
CA LEU A 186 9.45 -7.37 -15.63
C LEU A 186 8.60 -8.62 -15.87
N PHE A 187 9.12 -9.59 -16.63
CA PHE A 187 8.43 -10.86 -16.87
C PHE A 187 8.11 -11.60 -15.57
N PHE A 188 9.08 -11.73 -14.65
CA PHE A 188 8.83 -12.37 -13.35
C PHE A 188 7.77 -11.63 -12.54
N ILE A 189 7.77 -10.29 -12.52
CA ILE A 189 6.76 -9.52 -11.80
C ILE A 189 5.37 -9.67 -12.42
N ILE A 190 5.26 -9.75 -13.75
CA ILE A 190 3.99 -10.03 -14.43
C ILE A 190 3.49 -11.43 -14.04
N VAL A 191 4.33 -12.45 -14.10
CA VAL A 191 3.99 -13.82 -13.68
C VAL A 191 3.56 -13.85 -12.21
N MET A 192 4.30 -13.19 -11.33
CA MET A 192 3.95 -13.07 -9.90
C MET A 192 2.61 -12.36 -9.70
N THR A 193 2.36 -11.28 -10.43
CA THR A 193 1.10 -10.52 -10.34
C THR A 193 -0.08 -11.39 -10.76
N VAL A 194 0.03 -12.09 -11.89
CA VAL A 194 -1.00 -13.02 -12.37
C VAL A 194 -1.20 -14.17 -11.38
N GLY A 195 -0.12 -14.80 -10.92
CA GLY A 195 -0.19 -15.89 -9.93
C GLY A 195 -0.85 -15.48 -8.61
N ARG A 196 -0.60 -14.24 -8.14
CA ARG A 196 -1.26 -13.70 -6.94
C ARG A 196 -2.76 -13.50 -7.14
N ILE A 197 -3.21 -13.13 -8.34
CA ILE A 197 -4.65 -13.01 -8.63
C ILE A 197 -5.32 -14.38 -8.49
N PHE A 198 -4.65 -15.45 -8.94
CA PHE A 198 -5.16 -16.81 -8.79
C PHE A 198 -5.21 -17.29 -7.34
N ILE A 199 -4.21 -16.98 -6.51
CA ILE A 199 -4.16 -17.48 -5.12
C ILE A 199 -5.04 -16.65 -4.17
N SER A 200 -5.06 -15.33 -4.34
CA SER A 200 -5.85 -14.46 -3.46
C SER A 200 -7.30 -14.33 -3.90
N GLY A 201 -7.59 -14.68 -5.16
CA GLY A 201 -8.85 -14.35 -5.82
C GLY A 201 -9.15 -12.86 -5.93
N GLY A 202 -8.25 -11.97 -5.51
CA GLY A 202 -8.42 -10.53 -5.49
C GLY A 202 -7.70 -9.82 -6.65
N ARG A 203 -8.11 -8.58 -6.91
CA ARG A 203 -7.49 -7.71 -7.94
C ARG A 203 -6.39 -6.80 -7.37
N GLN A 204 -6.15 -6.87 -6.07
CA GLN A 204 -5.23 -5.98 -5.35
C GLN A 204 -3.81 -6.01 -5.93
N ALA A 205 -3.29 -7.20 -6.30
CA ALA A 205 -1.94 -7.32 -6.86
C ALA A 205 -1.78 -6.53 -8.18
N LEU A 206 -2.79 -6.58 -9.06
CA LEU A 206 -2.79 -5.86 -10.32
C LEU A 206 -2.92 -4.34 -10.10
N ILE A 207 -3.87 -3.93 -9.24
CA ILE A 207 -4.08 -2.51 -8.90
C ILE A 207 -2.78 -1.94 -8.33
N GLN A 208 -2.15 -2.65 -7.40
CA GLN A 208 -0.87 -2.28 -6.80
C GLN A 208 0.22 -2.09 -7.87
N PHE A 209 0.38 -3.04 -8.79
CA PHE A 209 1.35 -2.93 -9.88
C PHE A 209 1.10 -1.68 -10.75
N ILE A 210 -0.14 -1.47 -11.20
CA ILE A 210 -0.51 -0.32 -12.05
C ILE A 210 -0.27 1.00 -11.30
N VAL A 211 -0.76 1.11 -10.07
CA VAL A 211 -0.65 2.33 -9.26
C VAL A 211 0.81 2.71 -9.05
N VAL A 212 1.65 1.76 -8.65
CA VAL A 212 3.09 2.03 -8.46
C VAL A 212 3.73 2.46 -9.78
N MET A 213 3.42 1.78 -10.89
CA MET A 213 3.94 2.15 -12.21
C MET A 213 3.55 3.57 -12.62
N VAL A 214 2.29 3.96 -12.41
CA VAL A 214 1.75 5.28 -12.77
C VAL A 214 2.36 6.38 -11.91
N ILE A 215 2.39 6.20 -10.58
CA ILE A 215 2.95 7.19 -9.67
C ILE A 215 4.45 7.33 -9.92
N CYS A 216 5.18 6.23 -10.11
CA CYS A 216 6.61 6.27 -10.43
C CYS A 216 6.88 7.06 -11.71
N ALA A 217 6.02 6.90 -12.72
CA ALA A 217 6.12 7.62 -13.97
C ALA A 217 5.89 9.14 -13.85
N SER A 218 5.20 9.61 -12.80
CA SER A 218 5.00 11.05 -12.56
C SER A 218 6.32 11.80 -12.30
N PHE A 219 7.33 11.10 -11.76
CA PHE A 219 8.65 11.66 -11.48
C PHE A 219 9.54 11.84 -12.73
N ILE A 220 9.07 11.42 -13.92
CA ILE A 220 9.84 11.50 -15.18
C ILE A 220 9.84 12.91 -15.77
N ASN A 221 8.75 13.66 -15.64
CA ASN A 221 8.50 14.83 -16.49
C ASN A 221 8.82 16.20 -15.87
N GLU A 222 9.15 16.31 -14.58
CA GLU A 222 9.49 17.59 -13.96
C GLU A 222 10.96 17.99 -14.17
N SER A 223 11.46 17.79 -15.38
CA SER A 223 12.87 17.83 -15.68
C SER A 223 13.32 19.21 -16.22
N LYS A 224 13.91 20.00 -15.30
CA LYS A 224 15.22 20.66 -15.55
C LYS A 224 16.38 19.64 -15.70
N THR A 225 16.06 18.36 -15.73
CA THR A 225 16.92 17.20 -15.94
C THR A 225 17.20 16.96 -17.44
N LYS A 226 17.48 18.03 -18.20
CA LYS A 226 17.93 17.92 -19.60
C LYS A 226 19.34 17.32 -19.74
N HIS A 227 20.01 16.96 -18.64
CA HIS A 227 21.40 16.48 -18.66
C HIS A 227 21.66 15.08 -18.03
N ILE A 228 20.64 14.25 -17.75
CA ILE A 228 20.88 12.92 -17.15
C ILE A 228 20.74 11.74 -18.13
N PHE A 229 20.00 11.85 -19.24
CA PHE A 229 20.02 10.85 -20.32
C PHE A 229 19.72 11.53 -21.66
N SER A 230 20.49 11.20 -22.69
CA SER A 230 20.40 11.81 -24.02
C SER A 230 18.96 11.71 -24.58
N ILE A 231 18.37 12.88 -24.80
CA ILE A 231 17.03 13.04 -25.35
C ILE A 231 17.13 12.95 -26.87
N THR A 232 16.81 11.79 -27.44
CA THR A 232 16.37 11.66 -28.83
C THR A 232 15.36 10.51 -28.94
N LYS A 233 14.17 10.80 -29.50
CA LYS A 233 13.01 9.89 -29.77
C LYS A 233 12.38 9.06 -28.62
N LYS A 234 13.04 8.81 -27.49
CA LYS A 234 12.53 8.00 -26.35
C LYS A 234 11.32 8.59 -25.60
N SER A 235 11.06 9.90 -25.70
CA SER A 235 10.01 10.60 -24.96
C SER A 235 8.58 10.17 -25.36
N LEU A 236 8.33 10.00 -26.67
CA LEU A 236 7.02 9.62 -27.19
C LEU A 236 6.72 8.14 -26.91
N ILE A 237 7.71 7.27 -27.08
CA ILE A 237 7.63 5.82 -26.77
C ILE A 237 7.39 5.61 -25.27
N ASN A 238 8.00 6.41 -24.39
CA ASN A 238 7.73 6.37 -22.96
C ASN A 238 6.33 6.92 -22.61
N LYS A 239 5.76 7.84 -23.38
CA LYS A 239 4.39 8.36 -23.21
C LYS A 239 3.35 7.34 -23.69
N LEU A 240 3.59 6.70 -24.83
CA LEU A 240 2.76 5.61 -25.36
C LEU A 240 2.85 4.36 -24.48
N GLY A 241 4.04 4.01 -23.98
CA GLY A 241 4.22 2.93 -23.01
C GLY A 241 3.47 3.18 -21.69
N ARG A 242 3.40 4.43 -21.20
CA ARG A 242 2.55 4.80 -20.04
C ARG A 242 1.08 4.53 -20.31
N ILE A 243 0.57 5.03 -21.45
CA ILE A 243 -0.83 4.89 -21.84
C ILE A 243 -1.17 3.42 -22.07
N LEU A 244 -0.27 2.64 -22.68
CA LEU A 244 -0.45 1.22 -22.95
C LEU A 244 -0.48 0.40 -21.65
N VAL A 245 0.44 0.65 -20.70
CA VAL A 245 0.43 -0.04 -19.40
C VAL A 245 -0.84 0.30 -18.60
N LEU A 246 -1.28 1.57 -18.62
CA LEU A 246 -2.56 1.99 -18.04
C LEU A 246 -3.75 1.32 -18.72
N ALA A 247 -3.79 1.29 -20.06
CA ALA A 247 -4.89 0.70 -20.82
C ALA A 247 -4.97 -0.82 -20.64
N ILE A 248 -3.84 -1.52 -20.67
CA ILE A 248 -3.77 -2.96 -20.37
C ILE A 248 -4.18 -3.22 -18.94
N GLY A 249 -3.69 -2.42 -17.98
CA GLY A 249 -4.04 -2.54 -16.58
C GLY A 249 -5.54 -2.36 -16.32
N ILE A 250 -6.15 -1.33 -16.90
CA ILE A 250 -7.59 -1.07 -16.84
C ILE A 250 -8.37 -2.18 -17.56
N GLY A 251 -7.92 -2.62 -18.73
CA GLY A 251 -8.55 -3.71 -19.49
C GLY A 251 -8.57 -5.01 -18.70
N VAL A 252 -7.44 -5.42 -18.11
CA VAL A 252 -7.37 -6.62 -17.26
C VAL A 252 -8.21 -6.44 -15.99
N PHE A 253 -8.21 -5.25 -15.38
CA PHE A 253 -9.07 -4.98 -14.22
C PHE A 253 -10.56 -5.13 -14.56
N LEU A 254 -11.02 -4.56 -15.67
CA LEU A 254 -12.41 -4.68 -16.13
C LEU A 254 -12.77 -6.13 -16.47
N LEU A 255 -11.90 -6.86 -17.17
CA LEU A 255 -12.11 -8.28 -17.48
C LEU A 255 -12.26 -9.12 -16.21
N LEU A 256 -11.37 -8.94 -15.23
CA LEU A 256 -11.46 -9.62 -13.92
C LEU A 256 -12.66 -9.15 -13.09
N THR A 257 -13.25 -8.01 -13.44
CA THR A 257 -14.47 -7.50 -12.79
C THR A 257 -15.71 -8.14 -13.38
N MET A 258 -15.80 -8.14 -14.70
CA MET A 258 -16.86 -8.81 -15.44
C MET A 258 -16.88 -10.31 -15.18
N SER A 259 -15.73 -10.95 -14.95
CA SER A 259 -15.66 -12.39 -14.65
C SER A 259 -16.24 -12.77 -13.28
N LYS A 260 -16.41 -11.81 -12.35
CA LYS A 260 -16.96 -12.07 -11.00
C LYS A 260 -18.43 -11.68 -10.87
N THR A 261 -18.90 -10.72 -11.66
CA THR A 261 -20.26 -10.20 -11.52
C THR A 261 -20.74 -9.56 -12.82
N THR A 262 -22.02 -9.73 -13.12
CA THR A 262 -22.70 -9.04 -14.22
C THR A 262 -23.02 -7.57 -13.85
N ALA A 263 -23.07 -7.24 -12.56
CA ALA A 263 -23.39 -5.91 -12.05
C ALA A 263 -22.12 -5.10 -11.69
N VAL A 264 -21.20 -4.97 -12.66
CA VAL A 264 -19.88 -4.32 -12.47
C VAL A 264 -19.97 -2.92 -11.86
N LEU A 265 -20.88 -2.08 -12.36
CA LEU A 265 -21.05 -0.70 -11.87
C LEU A 265 -21.53 -0.65 -10.42
N LYS A 266 -22.41 -1.57 -10.02
CA LYS A 266 -22.87 -1.69 -8.63
C LYS A 266 -21.72 -2.05 -7.71
N THR A 267 -20.90 -3.03 -8.08
CA THR A 267 -19.74 -3.44 -7.27
C THR A 267 -18.73 -2.31 -7.14
N ILE A 268 -18.34 -1.66 -8.24
CA ILE A 268 -17.40 -0.52 -8.19
C ILE A 268 -17.96 0.61 -7.32
N TYR A 269 -19.25 0.94 -7.47
CA TYR A 269 -19.87 1.96 -6.62
C TYR A 269 -19.80 1.58 -5.14
N LEU A 270 -20.26 0.38 -4.78
CA LEU A 270 -20.30 -0.06 -3.39
C LEU A 270 -18.89 -0.16 -2.78
N ASP A 271 -17.90 -0.64 -3.54
CA ASP A 271 -16.49 -0.70 -3.13
C ASP A 271 -15.91 0.66 -2.72
N PHE A 272 -16.49 1.79 -3.14
CA PHE A 272 -16.07 3.15 -2.76
C PHE A 272 -17.10 3.97 -1.97
N ALA A 273 -18.36 3.53 -1.91
CA ALA A 273 -19.42 4.29 -1.22
C ALA A 273 -19.65 3.81 0.22
N MET A 274 -19.35 2.54 0.51
CA MET A 274 -19.72 1.89 1.77
C MET A 274 -18.83 2.24 2.97
N GLN A 275 -17.67 2.86 2.76
CA GLN A 275 -16.64 3.04 3.80
C GLN A 275 -17.14 3.81 5.02
N PRO A 276 -17.90 4.91 4.91
CA PRO A 276 -18.43 5.58 6.09
C PRO A 276 -19.36 4.68 6.91
N VAL A 277 -20.21 3.89 6.26
CA VAL A 277 -21.11 2.95 6.97
C VAL A 277 -20.30 1.83 7.62
N MET A 278 -19.31 1.28 6.93
CA MET A 278 -18.43 0.26 7.50
C MET A 278 -17.65 0.78 8.71
N LEU A 279 -17.11 1.99 8.62
CA LEU A 279 -16.45 2.65 9.76
C LEU A 279 -17.41 2.74 10.94
N GLN A 280 -18.64 3.22 10.73
CA GLN A 280 -19.64 3.32 11.79
C GLN A 280 -19.97 1.95 12.41
N THR A 281 -20.32 0.98 11.58
CA THR A 281 -20.76 -0.34 12.03
C THR A 281 -19.67 -1.03 12.84
N TRP A 282 -18.44 -1.02 12.34
CA TRP A 282 -17.31 -1.64 13.03
C TRP A 282 -16.80 -0.85 14.22
N ALA A 283 -16.92 0.49 14.23
CA ALA A 283 -16.63 1.29 15.41
C ALA A 283 -17.64 1.01 16.54
N GLY A 284 -18.91 0.80 16.20
CA GLY A 284 -19.98 0.47 17.15
C GLY A 284 -19.77 -0.87 17.88
N GLN A 285 -19.00 -1.78 17.29
CA GLN A 285 -18.68 -3.09 17.88
C GLN A 285 -17.47 -3.07 18.83
N LEU A 286 -16.73 -1.95 18.92
CA LEU A 286 -15.54 -1.86 19.77
C LEU A 286 -15.86 -1.62 21.25
N TYR A 287 -17.13 -1.36 21.61
CA TYR A 287 -17.58 -1.07 22.97
C TYR A 287 -16.60 -0.15 23.74
N SER A 288 -16.10 -0.59 24.90
CA SER A 288 -15.09 0.10 25.72
C SER A 288 -13.63 -0.29 25.39
N GLN A 289 -13.40 -1.15 24.40
CA GLN A 289 -12.07 -1.67 24.08
C GLN A 289 -11.22 -0.64 23.33
N HIS A 290 -9.93 -0.59 23.71
CA HIS A 290 -8.92 0.27 23.08
C HIS A 290 -7.69 -0.57 22.72
N ALA A 291 -7.14 -0.35 21.53
CA ALA A 291 -5.96 -1.05 21.05
C ALA A 291 -4.64 -0.30 21.33
N TYR A 292 -4.69 0.96 21.79
CA TYR A 292 -3.52 1.74 22.25
C TYR A 292 -2.34 1.79 21.26
N GLY A 293 -2.63 1.78 19.96
CA GLY A 293 -1.65 1.82 18.87
C GLY A 293 -1.39 0.45 18.23
N PHE A 294 -1.80 -0.65 18.88
CA PHE A 294 -1.58 -2.00 18.36
C PHE A 294 -2.49 -2.33 17.17
N ALA A 295 -3.64 -1.66 16.99
CA ALA A 295 -4.45 -1.88 15.80
C ALA A 295 -3.81 -1.23 14.57
N SER A 296 -3.44 0.06 14.65
CA SER A 296 -2.81 0.77 13.53
C SER A 296 -1.38 0.31 13.22
N LEU A 297 -0.61 -0.10 14.23
CA LEU A 297 0.78 -0.53 14.11
C LEU A 297 0.94 -2.06 14.23
N PHE A 298 -0.16 -2.81 14.08
CA PHE A 298 -0.16 -4.27 14.21
C PHE A 298 0.93 -4.94 13.36
N GLY A 299 1.18 -4.42 12.15
CA GLY A 299 2.14 -4.99 11.21
C GLY A 299 3.59 -4.86 11.66
N PHE A 300 3.89 -3.91 12.55
CA PHE A 300 5.20 -3.80 13.18
C PHE A 300 5.36 -4.83 14.31
N VAL A 301 4.32 -5.07 15.08
CA VAL A 301 4.38 -5.91 16.28
C VAL A 301 4.21 -7.41 15.95
N HIS A 302 3.29 -7.72 15.03
CA HIS A 302 2.89 -9.09 14.71
C HIS A 302 4.07 -10.01 14.31
N PRO A 303 5.04 -9.61 13.46
CA PRO A 303 6.18 -10.46 13.15
C PRO A 303 6.97 -10.91 14.39
N PHE A 304 7.17 -10.03 15.37
CA PHE A 304 7.92 -10.36 16.58
C PHE A 304 7.17 -11.34 17.47
N ILE A 305 5.86 -11.12 17.64
CA ILE A 305 5.00 -12.02 18.43
C ILE A 305 4.88 -13.38 17.73
N TYR A 306 4.72 -13.40 16.40
CA TYR A 306 4.70 -14.63 15.60
C TYR A 306 6.01 -15.43 15.77
N ILE A 307 7.18 -14.79 15.68
CA ILE A 307 8.48 -15.45 15.88
C ILE A 307 8.58 -16.00 17.31
N GLY A 308 8.21 -15.19 18.31
CA GLY A 308 8.21 -15.59 19.72
C GLY A 308 7.38 -16.84 19.97
N LYS A 309 6.16 -16.92 19.42
CA LYS A 309 5.27 -18.08 19.56
C LYS A 309 5.72 -19.27 18.72
N ASN A 310 5.79 -19.10 17.41
CA ASN A 310 5.80 -20.21 16.45
C ASN A 310 7.21 -20.73 16.13
N LEU A 311 8.26 -19.92 16.35
CA LEU A 311 9.64 -20.33 16.07
C LEU A 311 10.47 -20.52 17.34
N LEU A 312 10.32 -19.63 18.32
CA LEU A 312 11.09 -19.66 19.56
C LEU A 312 10.35 -20.33 20.72
N GLN A 313 9.05 -20.59 20.58
CA GLN A 313 8.20 -21.22 21.60
C GLN A 313 8.27 -20.52 22.98
N LEU A 314 8.45 -19.19 22.99
CA LEU A 314 8.55 -18.37 24.21
C LEU A 314 7.25 -18.35 25.02
N PHE A 315 6.12 -18.62 24.36
CA PHE A 315 4.80 -18.72 24.98
C PHE A 315 3.94 -19.71 24.20
N SER A 316 3.08 -20.44 24.92
CA SER A 316 2.18 -21.47 24.34
C SER A 316 0.99 -20.85 23.60
N ASN A 317 0.42 -19.79 24.19
CA ASN A 317 -0.75 -19.08 23.66
C ASN A 317 -0.41 -17.62 23.41
N MET A 318 -1.10 -17.02 22.44
CA MET A 318 -0.99 -15.60 22.18
C MET A 318 -1.40 -14.79 23.41
N PRO A 319 -0.70 -13.68 23.75
CA PRO A 319 -1.15 -12.78 24.81
C PRO A 319 -2.59 -12.33 24.53
N ILE A 320 -3.48 -12.44 25.53
CA ILE A 320 -4.92 -12.20 25.38
C ILE A 320 -5.18 -10.85 24.72
N PHE A 321 -4.53 -9.78 25.21
CA PHE A 321 -4.63 -8.44 24.63
C PHE A 321 -4.33 -8.40 23.12
N PHE A 322 -3.28 -9.11 22.67
CA PHE A 322 -2.95 -9.17 21.24
C PHE A 322 -3.94 -10.03 20.46
N SER A 323 -4.40 -11.14 21.04
CA SER A 323 -5.39 -12.03 20.45
C SER A 323 -6.75 -11.34 20.23
N ASP A 324 -7.18 -10.51 21.17
CA ASP A 324 -8.43 -9.75 21.08
C ASP A 324 -8.36 -8.73 19.93
N ILE A 325 -7.25 -8.00 19.84
CA ILE A 325 -7.01 -7.04 18.75
C ILE A 325 -6.95 -7.75 17.40
N TYR A 326 -6.24 -8.87 17.33
CA TYR A 326 -6.17 -9.68 16.12
C TYR A 326 -7.57 -10.16 15.70
N SER A 327 -8.37 -10.65 16.65
CA SER A 327 -9.73 -11.14 16.41
C SER A 327 -10.62 -10.03 15.89
N ASN A 328 -10.62 -8.85 16.52
CA ASN A 328 -11.38 -7.70 16.05
C ASN A 328 -10.96 -7.28 14.64
N ILE A 329 -9.66 -7.28 14.32
CA ILE A 329 -9.18 -7.00 12.96
C ILE A 329 -9.71 -8.07 11.99
N GLN A 330 -9.64 -9.36 12.33
CA GLN A 330 -10.11 -10.45 11.47
C GLN A 330 -11.62 -10.40 11.23
N ASN A 331 -12.40 -10.08 12.26
CA ASN A 331 -13.86 -9.94 12.14
C ASN A 331 -14.22 -8.94 11.05
N THR A 332 -13.45 -7.86 10.91
CA THR A 332 -13.70 -6.87 9.84
C THR A 332 -13.63 -7.45 8.43
N PHE A 333 -12.93 -8.56 8.21
CA PHE A 333 -12.83 -9.25 6.92
C PHE A 333 -13.71 -10.50 6.82
N LEU A 334 -13.98 -11.17 7.93
CA LEU A 334 -14.69 -12.45 7.95
C LEU A 334 -16.20 -12.29 8.08
N ASP A 335 -16.65 -11.31 8.86
CA ASP A 335 -18.07 -11.16 9.18
C ASP A 335 -18.76 -10.21 8.21
N TRP A 336 -19.92 -10.63 7.74
CA TRP A 336 -20.79 -9.84 6.88
C TRP A 336 -21.74 -9.02 7.75
N VAL A 337 -21.65 -7.70 7.64
CA VAL A 337 -22.50 -6.78 8.38
C VAL A 337 -23.48 -6.08 7.45
N SER A 338 -24.66 -5.72 7.98
CA SER A 338 -25.64 -4.96 7.23
C SER A 338 -25.16 -3.52 7.00
N ILE A 339 -25.23 -3.08 5.74
CA ILE A 339 -24.89 -1.72 5.31
C ILE A 339 -26.06 -1.00 4.63
N GLY A 340 -27.23 -1.63 4.57
CA GLY A 340 -28.40 -1.15 3.86
C GLY A 340 -29.62 -2.02 4.10
N THR A 341 -30.77 -1.65 3.53
CA THR A 341 -32.04 -2.38 3.74
C THR A 341 -31.97 -3.84 3.28
N ASN A 342 -31.19 -4.14 2.21
CA ASN A 342 -30.94 -5.49 1.71
C ASN A 342 -29.49 -5.64 1.21
N LEU A 343 -28.55 -4.95 1.87
CA LEU A 343 -27.14 -4.98 1.51
C LEU A 343 -26.30 -5.42 2.70
N GLN A 344 -25.42 -6.38 2.47
CA GLN A 344 -24.40 -6.79 3.41
C GLN A 344 -23.03 -6.68 2.76
N ALA A 345 -22.04 -6.40 3.59
CA ALA A 345 -20.65 -6.44 3.16
C ALA A 345 -19.71 -6.79 4.30
N ASN A 346 -18.56 -7.34 3.92
CA ASN A 346 -17.39 -7.52 4.75
C ASN A 346 -16.24 -6.66 4.19
N ALA A 347 -15.20 -6.42 4.98
CA ALA A 347 -14.02 -5.60 4.68
C ALA A 347 -14.31 -4.09 4.48
N TYR A 348 -13.28 -3.33 4.12
CA TYR A 348 -13.37 -1.90 3.82
C TYR A 348 -13.76 -0.99 4.99
N THR A 349 -13.22 -1.24 6.19
CA THR A 349 -13.46 -0.41 7.39
C THR A 349 -12.72 0.92 7.38
N SER A 350 -11.80 1.10 6.43
CA SER A 350 -10.93 2.27 6.26
C SER A 350 -9.86 2.46 7.33
N ILE A 351 -8.88 3.31 7.02
CA ILE A 351 -7.80 3.69 7.92
C ILE A 351 -8.31 4.31 9.24
N PHE A 352 -9.46 5.00 9.19
CA PHE A 352 -10.01 5.67 10.36
C PHE A 352 -10.45 4.69 11.44
N TRP A 353 -10.91 3.48 11.07
CA TRP A 353 -11.33 2.48 12.05
C TRP A 353 -10.18 2.01 12.92
N TYR A 354 -9.01 1.75 12.34
CA TYR A 354 -7.81 1.34 13.08
C TYR A 354 -7.38 2.41 14.09
N LEU A 355 -7.36 3.67 13.65
CA LEU A 355 -7.01 4.81 14.51
C LEU A 355 -8.07 5.06 15.60
N TYR A 356 -9.34 4.85 15.28
CA TYR A 356 -10.44 4.94 16.23
C TYR A 356 -10.39 3.80 17.25
N TYR A 357 -9.99 2.60 16.85
CA TYR A 357 -9.81 1.49 17.77
C TYR A 357 -8.65 1.76 18.73
N ASP A 358 -7.58 2.38 18.26
CA ASP A 358 -6.44 2.70 19.11
C ASP A 358 -6.74 3.74 20.19
N GLY A 359 -7.46 4.82 19.84
CA GLY A 359 -7.64 5.96 20.76
C GLY A 359 -8.85 6.83 20.46
N ARG A 360 -9.88 6.28 19.81
CA ARG A 360 -11.09 6.99 19.39
C ARG A 360 -10.74 8.20 18.53
N ILE A 361 -11.41 9.33 18.73
CA ILE A 361 -11.14 10.55 17.97
C ILE A 361 -9.71 11.08 18.15
N TYR A 362 -9.10 10.91 19.34
CA TYR A 362 -7.71 11.31 19.58
C TYR A 362 -6.73 10.45 18.78
N GLY A 363 -7.01 9.16 18.64
CA GLY A 363 -6.26 8.26 17.78
C GLY A 363 -6.32 8.68 16.31
N ILE A 364 -7.50 9.08 15.81
CA ILE A 364 -7.66 9.64 14.46
C ILE A 364 -6.82 10.92 14.30
N ILE A 365 -6.92 11.88 15.23
CA ILE A 365 -6.18 13.13 15.17
C ILE A 365 -4.67 12.88 15.10
N LEU A 366 -4.15 12.10 16.05
CA LEU A 366 -2.71 11.84 16.16
C LEU A 366 -2.20 11.01 14.97
N GLY A 367 -2.89 9.91 14.65
CA GLY A 367 -2.47 9.00 13.58
C GLY A 367 -2.48 9.67 12.20
N MET A 368 -3.54 10.42 11.89
CA MET A 368 -3.62 11.12 10.61
C MET A 368 -2.62 12.27 10.52
N PHE A 369 -2.38 12.99 11.62
CA PHE A 369 -1.31 13.99 11.68
C PHE A 369 0.07 13.38 11.38
N LEU A 370 0.41 12.27 12.05
CA LEU A 370 1.69 11.58 11.83
C LEU A 370 1.82 11.06 10.41
N LEU A 371 0.74 10.51 9.85
CA LEU A 371 0.72 10.03 8.46
C LEU A 371 0.90 11.18 7.47
N GLY A 372 0.25 12.33 7.69
CA GLY A 372 0.41 13.54 6.89
C GLY A 372 1.85 14.06 6.92
N TYR A 373 2.44 14.12 8.12
CA TYR A 373 3.83 14.52 8.34
C TYR A 373 4.82 13.58 7.62
N LEU A 374 4.66 12.27 7.80
CA LEU A 374 5.52 11.27 7.17
C LEU A 374 5.40 11.31 5.64
N SER A 375 4.18 11.46 5.13
CA SER A 375 3.91 11.55 3.70
C SER A 375 4.57 12.77 3.07
N ALA A 376 4.49 13.93 3.72
CA ALA A 376 5.19 15.14 3.29
C ALA A 376 6.72 14.93 3.29
N LYS A 377 7.25 14.30 4.34
CA LYS A 377 8.68 13.98 4.46
C LYS A 377 9.19 13.15 3.29
N LEU A 378 8.51 12.06 2.96
CA LEU A 378 8.95 11.17 1.90
C LEU A 378 8.70 11.77 0.51
N TYR A 379 7.56 12.42 0.29
CA TYR A 379 7.25 13.10 -0.97
C TYR A 379 8.27 14.20 -1.28
N ILE A 380 8.48 15.15 -0.37
CA ILE A 380 9.42 16.25 -0.61
C ILE A 380 10.86 15.71 -0.77
N LYS A 381 11.23 14.65 -0.04
CA LYS A 381 12.53 14.00 -0.24
C LYS A 381 12.65 13.36 -1.63
N ALA A 382 11.60 12.71 -2.14
CA ALA A 382 11.57 12.16 -3.49
C ALA A 382 11.67 13.26 -4.55
N MET A 383 10.94 14.37 -4.37
CA MET A 383 10.95 15.51 -5.29
C MET A 383 12.30 16.22 -5.35
N LEU A 384 12.95 16.44 -4.19
CA LEU A 384 14.22 17.15 -4.11
C LEU A 384 15.42 16.29 -4.51
N THR A 385 15.50 15.06 -4.00
CA THR A 385 16.69 14.21 -4.23
C THR A 385 16.61 13.42 -5.53
N ARG A 386 15.38 13.10 -5.99
CA ARG A 386 15.09 12.28 -7.18
C ARG A 386 15.87 10.99 -7.26
N ASN A 387 16.15 10.44 -6.10
CA ASN A 387 17.05 9.34 -5.92
C ASN A 387 16.20 8.08 -5.78
N VAL A 388 16.68 6.94 -6.30
CA VAL A 388 15.90 5.69 -6.41
C VAL A 388 15.28 5.30 -5.06
N LYS A 389 16.03 5.42 -3.96
CA LYS A 389 15.56 5.10 -2.61
C LYS A 389 14.47 6.06 -2.12
N ALA A 390 14.57 7.34 -2.42
CA ALA A 390 13.57 8.33 -2.03
C ALA A 390 12.25 8.12 -2.77
N ILE A 391 12.32 7.88 -4.09
CA ILE A 391 11.15 7.56 -4.91
C ILE A 391 10.51 6.26 -4.42
N ALA A 392 11.28 5.20 -4.18
CA ALA A 392 10.76 3.92 -3.67
C ALA A 392 9.97 4.07 -2.36
N ASN A 393 10.54 4.80 -1.40
CA ASN A 393 9.89 5.03 -0.11
C ASN A 393 8.62 5.87 -0.25
N TYR A 394 8.61 6.82 -1.18
CA TYR A 394 7.41 7.58 -1.47
C TYR A 394 6.31 6.71 -2.12
N LEU A 395 6.66 5.81 -3.06
CA LEU A 395 5.70 4.89 -3.69
C LEU A 395 5.00 4.00 -2.65
N ILE A 396 5.73 3.52 -1.63
CA ILE A 396 5.16 2.75 -0.51
C ILE A 396 4.11 3.60 0.24
N ILE A 397 4.44 4.83 0.63
CA ILE A 397 3.48 5.68 1.33
C ILE A 397 2.30 6.08 0.44
N ALA A 398 2.52 6.32 -0.85
CA ALA A 398 1.43 6.62 -1.76
C ALA A 398 0.43 5.45 -1.87
N LEU A 399 0.89 4.19 -1.81
CA LEU A 399 0.02 3.03 -1.69
C LEU A 399 -0.78 3.05 -0.38
N THR A 400 -0.17 3.41 0.76
CA THR A 400 -0.90 3.59 2.02
C THR A 400 -2.04 4.60 1.91
N LEU A 401 -1.81 5.70 1.19
CA LEU A 401 -2.85 6.73 0.99
C LEU A 401 -3.97 6.22 0.06
N ILE A 402 -3.63 5.50 -1.01
CA ILE A 402 -4.61 4.97 -1.96
C ILE A 402 -5.44 3.83 -1.36
N TYR A 403 -4.85 2.98 -0.53
CA TYR A 403 -5.58 1.92 0.17
C TYR A 403 -6.23 2.40 1.48
N SER A 404 -6.13 3.68 1.83
CA SER A 404 -6.72 4.20 3.08
C SER A 404 -8.23 4.00 3.21
N PHE A 405 -8.94 3.77 2.09
CA PHE A 405 -10.37 3.45 2.11
C PHE A 405 -10.66 1.98 2.37
N THR A 406 -9.72 1.07 2.08
CA THR A 406 -9.87 -0.35 2.37
C THR A 406 -9.58 -0.61 3.83
N ASP A 407 -8.39 -0.25 4.27
CA ASP A 407 -7.87 -0.54 5.60
C ASP A 407 -6.56 0.25 5.83
N MET A 408 -5.90 0.02 6.96
CA MET A 408 -4.62 0.67 7.27
C MET A 408 -3.42 -0.20 6.86
N GLU A 409 -2.70 0.15 5.79
CA GLU A 409 -1.57 -0.70 5.34
C GLU A 409 -0.51 -1.00 6.42
N PHE A 410 -0.33 -0.15 7.43
CA PHE A 410 0.60 -0.39 8.55
C PHE A 410 0.17 -1.49 9.53
N TYR A 411 -1.09 -1.95 9.54
CA TYR A 411 -1.48 -3.14 10.31
C TYR A 411 -0.97 -4.44 9.65
N LYS A 412 -0.66 -4.41 8.35
CA LYS A 412 -0.25 -5.60 7.60
C LYS A 412 1.25 -5.87 7.81
N ALA A 413 1.56 -7.01 8.42
CA ALA A 413 2.95 -7.48 8.57
C ALA A 413 3.68 -7.58 7.22
N SER A 414 3.00 -8.06 6.17
CA SER A 414 3.55 -8.14 4.82
C SER A 414 3.97 -6.76 4.28
N PHE A 415 3.20 -5.72 4.57
CA PHE A 415 3.50 -4.37 4.11
C PHE A 415 4.74 -3.80 4.83
N ILE A 416 4.80 -3.92 6.15
CA ILE A 416 5.92 -3.42 6.97
C ILE A 416 7.22 -4.15 6.63
N LEU A 417 7.21 -5.49 6.63
CA LEU A 417 8.37 -6.28 6.25
C LEU A 417 8.77 -6.00 4.80
N GLY A 418 7.80 -5.79 3.89
CA GLY A 418 8.06 -5.46 2.50
C GLY A 418 8.77 -4.10 2.37
N TRP A 419 8.36 -3.12 3.18
CA TRP A 419 9.04 -1.83 3.25
C TRP A 419 10.47 -1.95 3.80
N LEU A 420 10.69 -2.81 4.80
CA LEU A 420 12.03 -3.11 5.34
C LEU A 420 12.91 -3.81 4.30
N TYR A 421 12.43 -4.85 3.63
CA TYR A 421 13.15 -5.60 2.60
C TYR A 421 13.53 -4.73 1.41
N LEU A 422 12.63 -3.86 0.97
CA LEU A 422 12.92 -2.86 -0.04
C LEU A 422 14.16 -2.02 0.35
N ASN A 423 14.22 -1.51 1.58
CA ASN A 423 15.29 -0.61 2.01
C ASN A 423 16.60 -1.31 2.41
N LEU A 424 16.51 -2.48 3.03
CA LEU A 424 17.64 -3.19 3.64
C LEU A 424 18.23 -4.28 2.73
N LEU A 425 17.44 -4.83 1.81
CA LEU A 425 17.89 -5.88 0.89
C LEU A 425 18.00 -5.33 -0.54
N LEU A 426 16.92 -4.82 -1.11
CA LEU A 426 16.87 -4.53 -2.54
C LEU A 426 17.61 -3.24 -2.89
N LEU A 427 17.47 -2.21 -2.07
CA LEU A 427 18.09 -0.90 -2.27
C LEU A 427 19.43 -0.76 -1.53
N ARG A 428 19.95 -1.86 -0.96
CA ARG A 428 21.25 -1.88 -0.30
C ARG A 428 22.37 -1.80 -1.33
N THR A 429 23.27 -0.87 -1.10
CA THR A 429 24.48 -0.70 -1.90
C THR A 429 25.44 -1.85 -1.68
N GLU A 430 26.02 -2.38 -2.76
CA GLU A 430 27.34 -2.98 -2.67
C GLU A 430 28.28 -1.88 -2.15
N ARG A 431 28.90 -2.11 -0.98
CA ARG A 431 30.17 -1.47 -0.73
C ARG A 431 31.08 -2.06 -1.78
N SER A 432 31.56 -1.25 -2.73
CA SER A 432 32.73 -1.63 -3.50
C SER A 432 33.80 -1.99 -2.47
N MET A 433 34.10 -3.28 -2.34
CA MET A 433 35.38 -3.67 -1.77
C MET A 433 36.40 -3.09 -2.73
N GLU A 434 36.93 -1.92 -2.40
CA GLU A 434 38.15 -1.40 -2.98
C GLU A 434 39.24 -2.41 -2.60
N TRP A 435 39.39 -3.44 -3.41
CA TRP A 435 40.65 -4.14 -3.52
C TRP A 435 41.59 -3.22 -4.29
N GLY A 436 42.57 -2.65 -3.61
CA GLY A 436 43.65 -1.94 -4.25
C GLY A 436 44.73 -1.47 -3.26
N PRO A 437 46.03 -1.70 -3.53
CA PRO A 437 46.65 -2.68 -4.44
C PRO A 437 47.56 -3.68 -3.69
N GLN A 438 47.67 -4.89 -4.24
CA GLN A 438 48.84 -5.73 -4.00
C GLN A 438 50.09 -4.94 -4.40
N ARG A 439 50.95 -4.63 -3.42
CA ARG A 439 52.31 -4.17 -3.71
C ARG A 439 53.02 -5.29 -4.46
N LYS A 440 53.24 -5.08 -5.75
CA LYS A 440 54.20 -5.87 -6.54
C LYS A 440 55.46 -5.03 -6.70
N GLN A 441 56.54 -5.66 -6.21
CA GLN A 441 57.96 -5.35 -6.33
C GLN A 441 58.45 -4.11 -5.59
#